data_AF-A0A973W1L3-F1
#
_entry.id   AF-A0A973W1L3-F1
#
_cell.length_a   1.000
_cell.length_b   1.000
_cell.length_c   1.000
_cell.angle_alpha   90.00
_cell.angle_beta   90.00
_cell.angle_gamma   90.00
#
_symmetry.space_group_name_H-M   'P 1'
#
loop_
_entity.id
_entity.type
_entity.pdbx_description
1 polymer ?
#
loop_
_entity_poly.entity_id
_entity_poly.type
_entity_poly.pdbx_seq_one_letter_code
_entity_poly.pdbx_strand_id
1 'polypeptide(L)' 'MNILPIDRALRIYGVLADRGETKGARELLSRHLMKLYTAGERDQHRLTVHGLSYLQDLDRRIDYSD' A
#
# COMPACT_ATOMS: atom_id res chain seq x y z
N MET A 1 8.24 6.52 17.39
CA MET A 1 7.24 6.97 16.40
C MET A 1 6.63 5.75 15.73
N ASN A 2 5.38 5.39 16.06
CA ASN A 2 4.66 4.34 15.33
C ASN A 2 4.23 4.90 13.97
N ILE A 3 4.99 4.58 12.92
CA ILE A 3 4.63 4.94 11.55
C ILE A 3 3.42 4.10 11.16
N LEU A 4 2.36 4.73 10.66
CA LEU A 4 1.17 4.03 10.20
C LEU A 4 1.55 3.02 9.10
N PRO A 5 0.91 1.83 9.04
CA PRO A 5 1.19 0.83 8.01
C PRO A 5 1.10 1.39 6.58
N ILE A 6 0.21 2.35 6.36
CA ILE A 6 0.02 3.07 5.08
C ILE A 6 1.31 3.83 4.70
N ASP A 7 1.78 4.72 5.57
CA ASP A 7 2.98 5.53 5.31
C ASP A 7 4.23 4.65 5.19
N ARG A 8 4.31 3.57 5.99
CA ARG A 8 5.41 2.61 5.89
C ARG A 8 5.40 1.89 4.54
N ALA A 9 4.25 1.40 4.09
CA ALA A 9 4.12 0.70 2.81
C ALA A 9 4.44 1.63 1.63
N LEU A 10 3.90 2.86 1.61
CA LEU A 10 4.19 3.84 0.56
C LEU A 10 5.67 4.19 0.49
N ARG A 11 6.31 4.42 1.64
CA ARG A 11 7.74 4.76 1.68
C ARG A 11 8.61 3.61 1.16
N ILE A 12 8.34 2.38 1.59
CA ILE A 12 9.09 1.20 1.13
C ILE A 12 8.86 0.99 -0.37
N TYR A 13 7.61 1.08 -0.82
CA TYR A 13 7.27 0.89 -2.23
C TYR A 13 7.91 1.95 -3.13
N GLY A 14 7.88 3.23 -2.75
CA GLY A 14 8.52 4.30 -3.50
C GLY A 14 10.03 4.10 -3.68
N VAL A 15 10.71 3.56 -2.66
CA VAL A 15 12.14 3.21 -2.76
C VAL A 15 12.37 1.99 -3.68
N LEU A 16 11.50 0.98 -3.62
CA LEU A 16 11.66 -0.24 -4.41
C LEU A 16 11.29 -0.07 -5.88
N ALA A 17 10.25 0.70 -6.15
CA ALA A 17 9.72 0.88 -7.49
C ALA A 17 10.51 1.94 -8.29
N ASP A 18 11.29 2.80 -7.62
CA ASP A 18 11.91 4.01 -8.18
C ASP A 18 10.88 4.93 -8.87
N ARG A 19 9.61 4.83 -8.43
CA ARG A 19 8.46 5.56 -8.94
C ARG A 19 7.98 6.52 -7.87
N GLY A 20 7.65 7.75 -8.28
CA GLY A 20 6.93 8.68 -7.42
C GLY A 20 5.57 8.11 -6.98
N GLU A 21 5.03 8.63 -5.88
CA GLU A 21 3.74 8.17 -5.36
C GLU A 21 2.65 8.34 -6.42
N THR A 22 2.12 7.22 -6.94
CA THR A 22 1.07 7.22 -7.96
C THR A 22 -0.15 7.96 -7.43
N LYS A 23 -0.65 8.93 -8.20
CA LYS A 23 -1.74 9.83 -7.78
C LYS A 23 -2.98 9.01 -7.35
N GLY A 24 -3.35 9.11 -6.08
CA GLY A 24 -4.48 8.35 -5.49
C GLY A 24 -4.11 6.98 -4.89
N ALA A 25 -2.87 6.51 -5.02
CA ALA A 25 -2.43 5.24 -4.44
C ALA A 25 -2.56 5.22 -2.92
N ARG A 26 -2.25 6.32 -2.23
CA ARG A 26 -2.45 6.46 -0.78
C ARG A 26 -3.89 6.21 -0.35
N GLU A 27 -4.86 6.75 -1.10
CA GLU A 27 -6.27 6.63 -0.74
C GLU A 27 -6.82 5.23 -1.02
N LEU A 28 -6.44 4.64 -2.15
CA LEU A 28 -6.75 3.24 -2.47
C LEU A 28 -6.14 2.27 -1.45
N LEU A 29 -4.87 2.49 -1.08
CA LEU A 29 -4.17 1.72 -0.07
C LEU A 29 -4.83 1.87 1.31
N SER A 30 -5.20 3.09 1.70
CA SER A 30 -5.91 3.35 2.96
C SER A 30 -7.22 2.56 3.04
N ARG A 31 -8.04 2.61 1.98
CA ARG A 31 -9.29 1.83 1.90
C ARG A 31 -9.03 0.32 1.96
N HIS A 32 -7.98 -0.17 1.31
CA HIS A 32 -7.62 -1.58 1.33
C HIS A 32 -7.21 -2.05 2.74
N LEU A 33 -6.31 -1.32 3.39
CA LEU A 33 -5.86 -1.66 4.74
C LEU A 33 -6.96 -1.49 5.79
N MET A 34 -7.84 -0.51 5.62
CA MET A 34 -8.99 -0.36 6.51
C MET A 34 -9.94 -1.55 6.44
N LYS A 35 -10.18 -2.12 5.24
CA LYS A 35 -10.96 -3.35 5.09
C LYS A 35 -10.34 -4.52 5.86
N LEU A 36 -9.02 -4.73 5.70
CA LEU A 36 -8.29 -5.78 6.43
C LEU A 36 -8.35 -5.57 7.95
N TYR A 37 -8.18 -4.33 8.39
CA TYR A 37 -8.29 -3.96 9.80
C TYR A 37 -9.67 -4.26 10.37
N THR A 38 -10.74 -3.91 9.65
CA THR A 38 -12.11 -4.25 10.06
C THR A 38 -12.42 -5.74 10.00
N ALA A 39 -11.70 -6.50 9.16
CA ALA A 39 -11.80 -7.96 9.08
C ALA A 39 -11.04 -8.69 10.20
N GLY A 40 -10.33 -7.95 11.07
CA GLY A 40 -9.63 -8.50 12.24
C GLY A 40 -8.11 -8.52 12.14
N GLU A 41 -7.53 -8.12 10.99
CA GLU A 41 -6.08 -8.02 10.85
C GLU A 41 -5.56 -6.73 11.51
N ARG A 42 -4.97 -6.86 12.71
CA ARG A 42 -4.44 -5.73 13.48
C ARG A 42 -2.92 -5.72 13.55
N ASP A 43 -2.25 -6.74 13.02
CA ASP A 43 -0.79 -6.78 13.01
C ASP A 43 -0.26 -5.76 12.00
N GLN A 44 0.52 -4.80 12.50
CA GLN A 44 1.05 -3.71 11.69
C GLN A 44 2.00 -4.20 10.59
N HIS A 45 2.75 -5.27 10.83
CA HIS A 45 3.64 -5.84 9.84
C HIS A 45 2.85 -6.55 8.74
N ARG A 46 1.84 -7.34 9.09
CA ARG A 46 0.94 -7.98 8.11
C ARG A 46 0.20 -6.94 7.27
N LEU A 47 -0.34 -5.89 7.89
CA LEU A 47 -0.95 -4.77 7.15
C LEU A 47 0.04 -4.09 6.20
N THR A 48 1.30 -3.91 6.62
CA THR A 48 2.34 -3.36 5.74
C THR A 48 2.61 -4.27 4.54
N VAL A 49 2.74 -5.59 4.76
CA VAL A 49 2.96 -6.58 3.69
C VAL A 49 1.79 -6.60 2.71
N HIS A 50 0.55 -6.64 3.21
CA HIS A 50 -0.64 -6.51 2.37
C HIS A 50 -0.64 -5.21 1.56
N GLY A 51 -0.20 -4.11 2.17
CA GLY A 51 -0.05 -2.83 1.50
C GLY A 51 0.96 -2.86 0.36
N LEU A 52 2.12 -3.48 0.55
CA LEU A 52 3.14 -3.64 -0.49
C LEU A 52 2.63 -4.47 -1.67
N SER A 53 1.98 -5.60 -1.39
CA SER A 53 1.37 -6.43 -2.44
C SER A 53 0.28 -5.68 -3.21
N TYR A 54 -0.54 -4.90 -2.51
CA TYR A 54 -1.58 -4.09 -3.13
C TYR A 54 -1.01 -3.00 -4.05
N LEU A 55 0.06 -2.30 -3.62
CA LEU A 55 0.72 -1.29 -4.42
C LEU A 55 1.35 -1.88 -5.69
N GLN A 56 1.98 -3.05 -5.59
CA GLN A 56 2.52 -3.77 -6.74
C GLN A 56 1.43 -4.16 -7.76
N ASP A 57 0.27 -4.63 -7.28
CA ASP A 57 -0.86 -4.96 -8.15
C ASP A 57 -1.45 -3.71 -8.81
N LEU A 58 -1.60 -2.62 -8.05
CA LEU A 58 -2.11 -1.34 -8.56
C LEU A 58 -1.22 -0.81 -9.69
N ASP A 59 0.10 -0.83 -9.49
CA ASP A 59 1.08 -0.38 -10.46
C ASP A 59 1.05 -1.23 -11.74
N ARG A 60 0.99 -2.56 -11.61
CA ARG A 60 0.79 -3.46 -12.76
C ARG A 60 -0.48 -3.13 -13.54
N ARG A 61 -1.60 -2.89 -12.84
CA ARG A 61 -2.87 -2.56 -13.51
C ARG A 61 -2.83 -1.25 -14.27
N ILE A 62 -1.98 -0.31 -13.86
CA ILE A 62 -1.76 0.95 -14.57
C ILE A 62 -0.85 0.70 -15.79
N ASP A 63 0.25 -0.04 -15.62
CA ASP A 63 1.16 -0.41 -16.72
C ASP A 63 0.49 -1.24 -17.82
N TYR A 64 -0.50 -2.09 -17.49
CA TYR A 64 -1.25 -2.89 -18.47
C TYR A 64 -2.39 -2.14 -19.17
N SER A 65 -2.69 -0.90 -18.76
CA SER A 65 -3.78 -0.11 -19.32
C SER A 65 -3.31 0.92 -20.36
N ASP A 66 -2.02 0.93 -20.69
CA ASP A 66 -1.37 1.75 -21.74
C ASP A 66 -1.19 0.95 -23.05
#